data_AF-A0A5C6CL70-F1
#
_entry.id   AF-A0A5C6CL70-F1
#
_cell.length_a   1.000
_cell.length_b   1.000
_cell.length_c   1.000
_cell.angle_alpha   90.00
_cell.angle_beta   90.00
_cell.angle_gamma   90.00
#
_symmetry.space_group_name_H-M   'P 1'
#
loop_
_entity.id
_entity.type
_entity.pdbx_description
1 polymer ?
#
loop_
_entity_poly.entity_id
_entity_poly.type
_entity_poly.pdbx_seq_one_letter_code
_entity_poly.pdbx_strand_id
1 'polypeptide(L)'
;MSFDQEPVSPMFRIDVSPESGSDASMSESRVTIELLRQMVASQNQQNRLLQELIQQNAAMQKQRAGELQQWKDSNPELSRACRQAAETLSRVQTGFLDSLTEEILDNEDHLMEGEFMLNEFVDRFGPRLAHLNGVLQVLAQLGTGQPIQNS
;
A
#
# COMPACT_ATOMS: atom_id res chain seq x y z
N MET A 1 30.23 22.23 -81.04
CA MET A 1 29.14 21.72 -80.20
C MET A 1 29.18 22.51 -78.91
N SER A 2 28.10 23.23 -78.63
CA SER A 2 27.90 24.10 -77.46
C SER A 2 28.06 23.36 -76.16
N PHE A 3 28.68 24.02 -75.18
CA PHE A 3 28.25 23.91 -73.79
C PHE A 3 28.29 25.29 -73.14
N ASP A 4 27.24 25.53 -72.40
CA ASP A 4 26.64 26.81 -72.06
C ASP A 4 27.44 27.69 -71.10
N GLN A 5 27.13 28.95 -71.24
CA GLN A 5 27.45 30.07 -70.39
C GLN A 5 26.37 30.17 -69.31
N GLU A 6 26.69 29.97 -68.03
CA GLU A 6 25.92 30.59 -66.95
C GLU A 6 26.83 31.05 -65.79
N PRO A 7 26.87 32.36 -65.48
CA PRO A 7 27.55 32.90 -64.31
C PRO A 7 26.67 32.72 -63.06
N VAL A 8 27.12 31.93 -62.10
CA VAL A 8 26.42 31.73 -60.83
C VAL A 8 26.44 33.03 -60.03
N SER A 9 25.31 33.74 -60.00
CA SER A 9 25.07 34.92 -59.15
C SER A 9 24.40 34.52 -57.82
N PRO A 10 24.48 35.39 -56.78
CA PRO A 10 24.66 35.00 -55.39
C PRO A 10 23.35 34.95 -54.60
N MET A 11 23.30 34.06 -53.60
CA MET A 11 22.36 33.93 -52.46
C MET A 11 22.25 32.42 -52.27
N PHE A 12 22.93 31.78 -51.32
CA PHE A 12 22.77 31.92 -49.88
C PHE A 12 24.13 31.67 -49.20
N ARG A 13 24.71 32.69 -48.56
CA ARG A 13 25.67 32.45 -47.48
C ARG A 13 24.84 32.25 -46.23
N ILE A 14 24.65 30.99 -45.83
CA ILE A 14 24.27 30.68 -44.45
C ILE A 14 25.52 30.97 -43.63
N ASP A 15 25.52 32.15 -43.01
CA ASP A 15 26.45 32.49 -41.95
C ASP A 15 26.05 31.66 -40.72
N VAL A 16 26.70 30.50 -40.55
CA VAL A 16 26.66 29.78 -39.27
C VAL A 16 27.65 30.48 -38.34
N SER A 17 27.24 31.62 -37.82
CA SER A 17 27.92 32.25 -36.68
C SER A 17 27.66 31.39 -35.44
N PRO A 18 28.70 30.83 -34.78
CA PRO A 18 28.55 30.07 -33.55
C PRO A 18 28.44 31.06 -32.37
N GLU A 19 27.40 31.90 -32.36
CA GLU A 19 27.20 32.87 -31.29
C GLU A 19 25.81 32.67 -30.67
N SER A 20 25.69 31.69 -29.76
CA SER A 20 24.67 31.64 -28.68
C SER A 20 24.57 30.30 -27.92
N GLY A 21 25.47 29.32 -28.14
CA GLY A 21 25.41 28.02 -27.43
C GLY A 21 25.58 28.10 -25.90
N SER A 22 26.33 29.08 -25.40
CA SER A 22 26.57 29.28 -23.97
C SER A 22 25.39 29.90 -23.23
N ASP A 23 24.66 30.84 -23.85
CA ASP A 23 23.55 31.54 -23.20
C ASP A 23 22.29 30.66 -23.14
N ALA A 24 22.04 29.85 -24.17
CA ALA A 24 20.98 28.85 -24.18
C ALA A 24 21.21 27.74 -23.13
N SER A 25 22.44 27.24 -23.01
CA SER A 25 22.81 26.22 -22.00
C SER A 25 22.74 26.76 -20.56
N MET A 26 23.12 28.03 -20.34
CA MET A 26 22.96 28.70 -19.05
C MET A 26 21.49 28.98 -18.70
N SER A 27 20.65 29.29 -19.69
CA SER A 27 19.21 29.44 -19.52
C SER A 27 18.54 28.12 -19.12
N GLU A 28 18.87 27.02 -19.81
CA GLU A 28 18.36 25.67 -19.51
C GLU A 28 18.80 25.17 -18.12
N SER A 29 20.05 25.47 -17.74
CA SER A 29 20.57 25.19 -16.39
C SER A 29 19.80 25.97 -15.31
N ARG A 30 19.45 27.24 -15.56
CA ARG A 30 18.66 28.06 -14.64
C ARG A 30 17.24 27.53 -14.46
N VAL A 31 16.59 27.13 -15.55
CA VAL A 31 15.24 26.53 -15.51
C VAL A 31 15.26 25.21 -14.73
N THR A 32 16.25 24.36 -14.97
CA THR A 32 16.42 23.10 -14.23
C THR A 32 16.61 23.33 -12.74
N ILE A 33 17.44 24.32 -12.35
CA ILE A 33 17.64 24.68 -10.95
C ILE A 33 16.35 25.19 -10.31
N GLU A 34 15.55 25.97 -11.04
CA GLU A 34 14.28 26.49 -10.53
C GLU A 34 13.25 25.37 -10.34
N LEU A 35 13.16 24.44 -11.29
CA LEU A 35 12.31 23.25 -11.17
C LEU A 35 12.73 22.37 -9.99
N LEU A 36 14.04 22.16 -9.78
CA LEU A 36 14.56 21.43 -8.63
C LEU A 36 14.23 22.13 -7.31
N ARG A 37 14.33 23.47 -7.25
CA ARG A 37 13.92 24.24 -6.07
C ARG A 37 12.43 24.11 -5.79
N GLN A 38 11.61 24.20 -6.82
CA GLN A 38 10.17 24.03 -6.70
C GLN A 38 9.80 22.60 -6.27
N MET A 39 10.50 21.60 -6.77
CA MET A 39 10.36 20.20 -6.36
C MET A 39 10.75 20.02 -4.89
N VAL A 40 11.88 20.58 -4.44
CA VAL A 40 12.31 20.53 -3.04
C VAL A 40 11.31 21.25 -2.14
N ALA A 41 10.78 22.41 -2.56
CA ALA A 41 9.74 23.12 -1.82
C ALA A 41 8.47 22.29 -1.67
N SER A 42 8.01 21.65 -2.76
CA SER A 42 6.88 20.72 -2.74
C SER A 42 7.13 19.51 -1.84
N GLN A 43 8.33 18.93 -1.88
CA GLN A 43 8.69 17.79 -1.04
C GLN A 43 8.72 18.16 0.44
N ASN A 44 9.19 19.35 0.78
CA ASN A 44 9.13 19.86 2.15
C ASN A 44 7.69 20.07 2.63
N GLN A 45 6.80 20.55 1.76
CA GLN A 45 5.38 20.68 2.07
C GLN A 45 4.72 19.29 2.26
N GLN A 46 5.02 18.33 1.40
CA GLN A 46 4.53 16.95 1.54
C GLN A 46 4.99 16.31 2.85
N ASN A 47 6.26 16.48 3.23
CA ASN A 47 6.79 15.98 4.50
C ASN A 47 6.06 16.60 5.71
N ARG A 48 5.71 17.89 5.66
CA ARG A 48 4.91 18.53 6.72
C ARG A 48 3.51 17.92 6.82
N LEU A 49 2.82 17.76 5.70
CA LEU A 49 1.48 17.14 5.68
C LEU A 49 1.52 15.69 6.18
N LEU A 50 2.55 14.91 5.80
CA LEU A 50 2.73 13.55 6.32
C LEU A 50 2.96 13.55 7.83
N GLN A 51 3.75 14.48 8.36
CA GLN A 51 3.94 14.63 9.81
C GLN A 51 2.62 14.97 10.52
N GLU A 52 1.81 15.87 9.95
CA GLU A 52 0.49 16.22 10.49
C GLU A 52 -0.46 15.02 10.48
N LEU A 53 -0.50 14.25 9.39
CA LEU A 53 -1.30 13.03 9.29
C LEU A 53 -0.87 11.97 10.31
N ILE A 54 0.44 11.78 10.50
CA ILE A 54 0.96 10.85 11.51
C ILE A 54 0.54 11.32 12.91
N GLN A 55 0.64 12.62 13.20
CA GLN A 55 0.26 13.16 14.49
C GLN A 55 -1.25 13.02 14.76
N GLN A 56 -2.09 13.29 13.75
CA GLN A 56 -3.54 13.09 13.83
C GLN A 56 -3.88 11.61 14.04
N ASN A 57 -3.23 10.71 13.31
CA ASN A 57 -3.44 9.27 13.45
C ASN A 57 -3.03 8.79 14.85
N ALA A 58 -1.86 9.20 15.34
CA ALA A 58 -1.39 8.88 16.68
C ALA A 58 -2.36 9.37 17.77
N ALA A 59 -2.89 10.60 17.63
CA ALA A 59 -3.89 11.15 18.54
C ALA A 59 -5.19 10.32 18.55
N MET A 60 -5.69 9.96 17.36
CA MET A 60 -6.88 9.13 17.21
C MET A 60 -6.69 7.73 17.79
N GLN A 61 -5.54 7.09 17.57
CA GLN A 61 -5.22 5.78 18.14
C GLN A 61 -5.17 5.84 19.67
N LYS A 62 -4.55 6.90 20.23
CA LYS A 62 -4.48 7.10 21.68
C LYS A 62 -5.87 7.30 22.28
N GLN A 63 -6.74 8.06 21.62
CA GLN A 63 -8.13 8.27 22.05
C GLN A 63 -8.89 6.94 22.08
N ARG A 64 -8.86 6.17 20.98
CA ARG A 64 -9.52 4.85 20.90
C ARG A 64 -9.02 3.88 21.97
N ALA A 65 -7.71 3.86 22.22
CA ALA A 65 -7.13 3.05 23.29
C ALA A 65 -7.64 3.47 24.68
N GLY A 66 -7.78 4.78 24.93
CA GLY A 66 -8.34 5.32 26.16
C GLY A 66 -9.81 4.94 26.37
N GLU A 67 -10.65 5.08 25.34
CA GLU A 67 -12.07 4.70 25.38
C GLU A 67 -12.25 3.19 25.64
N LEU A 68 -11.44 2.37 24.96
CA LEU A 68 -11.46 0.93 25.14
C LEU A 68 -11.01 0.52 26.56
N GLN A 69 -9.99 1.19 27.10
CA GLN A 69 -9.55 0.93 28.47
C GLN A 69 -10.63 1.34 29.49
N GLN A 70 -11.26 2.50 29.30
CA GLN A 70 -12.39 2.94 30.14
C GLN A 70 -13.57 1.95 30.07
N TRP A 71 -13.88 1.43 28.87
CA TRP A 71 -14.90 0.41 28.69
C TRP A 71 -14.56 -0.88 29.45
N LYS A 72 -13.29 -1.33 29.41
CA LYS A 72 -12.81 -2.51 30.14
C LYS A 72 -12.91 -2.32 31.66
N ASP A 73 -12.53 -1.16 32.16
CA ASP A 73 -12.63 -0.83 33.58
C ASP A 73 -14.10 -0.83 34.05
N SER A 74 -15.02 -0.45 33.15
CA SER A 74 -16.46 -0.48 33.40
C SER A 74 -17.09 -1.88 33.24
N ASN A 75 -16.46 -2.79 32.48
CA ASN A 75 -16.97 -4.12 32.15
C ASN A 75 -15.90 -5.23 32.33
N PRO A 76 -15.35 -5.41 33.54
CA PRO A 76 -14.22 -6.31 33.76
C PRO A 76 -14.54 -7.78 33.50
N GLU A 77 -15.74 -8.24 33.88
CA GLU A 77 -16.17 -9.63 33.66
C GLU A 77 -16.38 -9.95 32.18
N LEU A 78 -16.97 -9.02 31.42
CA LEU A 78 -17.15 -9.19 29.98
C LEU A 78 -15.80 -9.19 29.25
N SER A 79 -14.86 -8.33 29.63
CA SER A 79 -13.50 -8.33 29.06
C SER A 79 -12.78 -9.67 29.31
N ARG A 80 -12.91 -10.25 30.51
CA ARG A 80 -12.38 -11.59 30.82
C ARG A 80 -13.04 -12.67 29.98
N ALA A 81 -14.37 -12.63 29.85
CA ALA A 81 -15.10 -13.58 29.00
C ALA A 81 -14.70 -13.46 27.53
N CYS A 82 -14.55 -12.25 26.99
CA CYS A 82 -14.05 -12.01 25.64
C CYS A 82 -12.65 -12.58 25.43
N ARG A 83 -11.75 -12.41 26.41
CA ARG A 83 -10.41 -13.00 26.36
C ARG A 83 -10.47 -14.53 26.32
N GLN A 84 -11.26 -15.16 27.20
CA GLN A 84 -11.40 -16.61 27.24
C GLN A 84 -12.05 -17.17 25.95
N ALA A 85 -13.03 -16.44 25.40
CA ALA A 85 -13.66 -16.78 24.14
C ALA A 85 -12.67 -16.67 22.98
N ALA A 86 -11.85 -15.61 22.93
CA ALA A 86 -10.78 -15.45 21.93
C ALA A 86 -9.75 -16.58 21.99
N GLU A 87 -9.29 -16.96 23.19
CA GLU A 87 -8.36 -18.09 23.37
C GLU A 87 -8.98 -19.41 22.91
N THR A 88 -10.27 -19.62 23.17
CA THR A 88 -10.99 -20.83 22.74
C THR A 88 -11.16 -20.86 21.22
N LEU A 89 -11.57 -19.75 20.62
CA LEU A 89 -11.69 -19.64 19.16
C LEU A 89 -10.34 -19.74 18.46
N SER A 90 -9.26 -19.26 19.07
CA SER A 90 -7.90 -19.43 18.55
C SER A 90 -7.54 -20.91 18.44
N ARG A 91 -7.83 -21.72 19.47
CA ARG A 91 -7.63 -23.18 19.40
C ARG A 91 -8.48 -23.83 18.33
N VAL A 92 -9.75 -23.41 18.19
CA VAL A 92 -10.64 -23.90 17.12
C VAL A 92 -10.10 -23.52 15.74
N GLN A 93 -9.57 -22.31 15.57
CA GLN A 93 -8.96 -21.86 14.32
C GLN A 93 -7.77 -22.73 13.94
N THR A 94 -6.87 -23.00 14.89
CA THR A 94 -5.70 -23.85 14.65
C THR A 94 -6.14 -25.25 14.23
N GLY A 95 -7.09 -25.88 14.93
CA GLY A 95 -7.60 -27.19 14.53
C GLY A 95 -8.30 -27.19 13.17
N PHE A 96 -9.00 -26.11 12.84
CA PHE A 96 -9.61 -25.97 11.51
C PHE A 96 -8.56 -25.82 10.40
N LEU A 97 -7.48 -25.07 10.64
CA LEU A 97 -6.37 -24.95 9.69
C LEU A 97 -5.65 -26.29 9.49
N ASP A 98 -5.54 -27.10 10.55
CA ASP A 98 -4.98 -28.44 10.50
C ASP A 98 -5.81 -29.33 9.56
N SER A 99 -7.12 -29.45 9.82
CA SER A 99 -8.03 -30.23 8.95
C SER A 99 -8.09 -29.70 7.50
N LEU A 100 -8.01 -28.38 7.32
CA LEU A 100 -7.96 -27.78 5.99
C LEU A 100 -6.68 -28.18 5.25
N THR A 101 -5.54 -28.17 5.95
CA THR A 101 -4.24 -28.51 5.38
C THR A 101 -4.18 -30.00 5.04
N GLU A 102 -4.70 -30.86 5.91
CA GLU A 102 -4.86 -32.30 5.63
C GLU A 102 -5.71 -32.52 4.37
N GLU A 103 -6.86 -31.86 4.24
CA GLU A 103 -7.74 -32.03 3.06
C GLU A 103 -7.09 -31.55 1.76
N ILE A 104 -6.27 -30.50 1.80
CA ILE A 104 -5.48 -30.05 0.64
C ILE A 104 -4.45 -31.12 0.25
N LEU A 105 -3.70 -31.64 1.22
CA LEU A 105 -2.64 -32.61 0.95
C LEU A 105 -3.20 -33.93 0.43
N ASP A 106 -4.35 -34.38 0.95
CA ASP A 106 -5.00 -35.62 0.53
C ASP A 106 -5.62 -35.52 -0.88
N ASN A 107 -5.93 -34.30 -1.35
CA ASN A 107 -6.62 -34.07 -2.63
C ASN A 107 -5.81 -33.20 -3.61
N GLU A 108 -4.49 -33.07 -3.42
CA GLU A 108 -3.63 -32.13 -4.17
C GLU A 108 -3.81 -32.25 -5.69
N ASP A 109 -3.70 -33.47 -6.23
CA ASP A 109 -3.82 -33.73 -7.68
C ASP A 109 -5.20 -33.30 -8.22
N HIS A 110 -6.27 -33.56 -7.45
CA HIS A 110 -7.64 -33.25 -7.86
C HIS A 110 -7.95 -31.75 -7.77
N LEU A 111 -7.37 -31.04 -6.80
CA LEU A 111 -7.49 -29.60 -6.64
C LEU A 111 -6.71 -28.84 -7.73
N MET A 112 -5.55 -29.39 -8.15
CA MET A 112 -4.72 -28.79 -9.20
C MET A 112 -5.31 -28.98 -10.60
N GLU A 113 -5.96 -30.12 -10.86
CA GLU A 113 -6.50 -30.45 -12.19
C GLU A 113 -7.98 -30.04 -12.38
N GLY A 114 -8.74 -29.89 -11.28
CA GLY A 114 -10.19 -29.69 -11.33
C GLY A 114 -10.68 -28.37 -10.74
N GLU A 115 -11.10 -27.42 -11.59
CA GLU A 115 -11.74 -26.16 -11.16
C GLU A 115 -12.99 -26.40 -10.30
N PHE A 116 -13.73 -27.49 -10.54
CA PHE A 116 -14.90 -27.84 -9.74
C PHE A 116 -14.53 -28.17 -8.29
N MET A 117 -13.53 -29.02 -8.07
CA MET A 117 -13.08 -29.43 -6.74
C MET A 117 -12.47 -28.25 -5.97
N LEU A 118 -11.74 -27.37 -6.67
CA LEU A 118 -11.23 -26.14 -6.09
C LEU A 118 -12.36 -25.21 -5.64
N ASN A 119 -13.40 -25.01 -6.47
CA ASN A 119 -14.54 -24.18 -6.10
C ASN A 119 -15.32 -24.77 -4.92
N GLU A 120 -15.55 -26.09 -4.90
CA GLU A 120 -16.22 -26.76 -3.77
C GLU A 120 -15.40 -26.63 -2.48
N PHE A 121 -14.07 -26.77 -2.55
CA PHE A 121 -13.18 -26.54 -1.43
C PHE A 121 -13.28 -25.09 -0.92
N VAL A 122 -13.21 -24.11 -1.82
CA VAL A 122 -13.34 -22.69 -1.46
C VAL A 122 -14.71 -22.39 -0.84
N ASP A 123 -15.80 -22.95 -1.37
CA ASP A 123 -17.14 -22.76 -0.83
C ASP A 123 -17.32 -23.40 0.54
N ARG A 124 -16.67 -24.55 0.79
CA ARG A 124 -16.71 -25.27 2.06
C ARG A 124 -15.89 -24.59 3.15
N PHE A 125 -14.68 -24.12 2.83
CA PHE A 125 -13.71 -23.62 3.83
C PHE A 125 -13.63 -22.09 3.89
N GLY A 126 -13.84 -21.40 2.76
CA GLY A 126 -13.66 -19.96 2.61
C GLY A 126 -14.53 -19.09 3.53
N PRO A 127 -15.87 -19.26 3.55
CA PRO A 127 -16.74 -18.46 4.41
C PRO A 127 -16.40 -18.61 5.90
N ARG A 128 -16.05 -19.83 6.33
CA ARG A 128 -15.70 -20.11 7.72
C ARG A 128 -14.37 -19.48 8.11
N LEU A 129 -13.35 -19.51 7.24
CA LEU A 129 -12.07 -18.82 7.46
C LEU A 129 -12.23 -17.31 7.62
N ALA A 130 -13.00 -16.68 6.72
CA ALA A 130 -13.18 -15.24 6.73
C ALA A 130 -13.91 -14.77 8.01
N HIS A 131 -15.02 -15.44 8.36
CA HIS A 131 -15.82 -15.05 9.52
C HIS A 131 -15.14 -15.32 10.85
N LEU A 132 -14.44 -16.46 10.99
CA LEU A 132 -13.77 -16.82 12.24
C LEU A 132 -12.68 -15.82 12.60
N ASN A 133 -11.89 -15.37 11.61
CA ASN A 133 -10.89 -14.33 11.80
C ASN A 133 -11.52 -13.01 12.28
N GLY A 134 -12.62 -12.58 11.66
CA GLY A 134 -13.30 -11.33 12.06
C GLY A 134 -13.84 -11.38 13.50
N VAL A 135 -14.45 -12.50 13.90
CA VAL A 135 -14.97 -12.67 15.27
C VAL A 135 -13.82 -12.72 16.29
N LEU A 136 -12.74 -13.44 15.98
CA LEU A 136 -11.57 -13.52 16.85
C LEU A 136 -10.93 -12.15 17.04
N GLN A 137 -10.82 -11.37 15.97
CA GLN A 137 -10.30 -10.00 15.99
C GLN A 137 -11.10 -9.12 16.98
N VAL A 138 -12.43 -9.12 16.90
CA VAL A 138 -13.29 -8.34 17.80
C VAL A 138 -13.13 -8.79 19.25
N LEU A 139 -13.16 -10.10 19.51
CA LEU A 139 -13.04 -10.63 20.86
C LEU A 139 -11.66 -10.36 21.48
N ALA A 140 -10.60 -10.47 20.68
CA ALA A 140 -9.24 -10.16 21.11
C ALA A 140 -9.10 -8.68 21.47
N GLN A 141 -9.65 -7.77 20.66
CA GLN A 141 -9.63 -6.34 20.93
C GLN A 141 -10.34 -5.99 22.25
N LEU A 142 -11.53 -6.56 22.49
CA LEU A 142 -12.30 -6.35 23.72
C LEU A 142 -11.65 -7.02 24.96
N GLY A 143 -10.93 -8.12 24.75
CA GLY A 143 -10.25 -8.86 25.82
C GLY A 143 -8.91 -8.26 26.25
N THR A 144 -8.08 -7.81 25.30
CA THR A 144 -6.73 -7.29 25.61
C THR A 144 -6.71 -5.78 25.74
N GLY A 145 -7.64 -5.06 25.09
CA GLY A 145 -7.60 -3.61 25.00
C GLY A 145 -6.53 -3.08 24.04
N GLN A 146 -5.89 -3.95 23.25
CA GLN A 146 -4.92 -3.55 22.25
C GLN A 146 -5.60 -3.45 20.88
N PRO A 147 -5.41 -2.34 20.13
CA PRO A 147 -5.79 -2.30 18.74
C PRO A 147 -5.01 -3.37 17.98
N ILE A 148 -5.71 -4.12 17.13
CA ILE A 148 -5.12 -5.14 16.27
C ILE A 148 -4.20 -4.40 15.29
N GLN A 149 -2.89 -4.55 15.47
CA GLN A 149 -1.92 -4.04 14.51
C GLN A 149 -1.97 -4.95 13.29
N ASN A 150 -2.83 -4.62 12.32
CA ASN A 150 -2.74 -5.16 10.98
C ASN A 150 -1.41 -4.62 10.41
N SER A 151 -0.37 -5.46 10.51
CA SER A 151 0.93 -5.23 9.87
C SER A 151 0.88 -5.70 8.43
#